data_AF-A0A7Y1UMN0-F1
#
_entry.id   AF-A0A7Y1UMN0-F1
#
_cell.length_a   1.000
_cell.length_b   1.000
_cell.length_c   1.000
_cell.angle_alpha   90.00
_cell.angle_beta   90.00
_cell.angle_gamma   90.00
#
_symmetry.space_group_name_H-M   'P 1'
#
loop_
_entity.id
_entity.type
_entity.pdbx_description
1 polymer ?
#
loop_
_entity_poly.entity_id
_entity_poly.type
_entity_poly.pdbx_seq_one_letter_code
_entity_poly.pdbx_strand_id
1 'polypeptide(L)'
;FETDEVIVTAGGSTYFDHVADVLTGDWPTGSRVRTILRSGCYLTHDDGLYARTSPLSLRAALRVWGQVVSRPEPRLALVAMGRRDVSFDQGMPTPLGLPGGVVDKLNDQHAFVRLGPHDTPAVGAWLEFGISHPCTTFDKWQLIPVLDDDGIVVDLVRTFF
;
A
#
# COMPACT_ATOMS: atom_id res chain seq x y z
N PHE A 1 17.75 -33.70 -16.52
CA PHE A 1 16.48 -33.01 -16.24
C PHE A 1 15.55 -33.18 -17.44
N GLU A 2 14.23 -33.06 -17.27
CA GLU A 2 13.26 -33.20 -18.38
C GLU A 2 13.32 -32.05 -19.41
N THR A 3 14.19 -31.06 -19.20
CA THR A 3 14.37 -29.89 -20.05
C THR A 3 15.82 -29.41 -19.96
N ASP A 4 16.33 -28.85 -21.07
CA ASP A 4 17.65 -28.21 -21.16
C ASP A 4 17.63 -26.73 -20.72
N GLU A 5 16.45 -26.19 -20.38
CA GLU A 5 16.26 -24.84 -19.85
C GLU A 5 16.36 -24.83 -18.32
N VAL A 6 17.21 -23.94 -17.79
CA VAL A 6 17.34 -23.66 -16.36
C VAL A 6 16.51 -22.43 -16.01
N ILE A 7 15.65 -22.55 -15.00
CA ILE A 7 14.93 -21.40 -14.46
C ILE A 7 15.72 -20.79 -13.31
N VAL A 8 16.03 -19.50 -13.41
CA VAL A 8 16.60 -18.71 -12.31
C VAL A 8 15.58 -17.65 -11.92
N THR A 9 15.24 -17.61 -10.65
CA THR A 9 14.17 -16.71 -10.21
C THR A 9 14.45 -16.07 -8.85
N ALA A 10 14.28 -14.76 -8.77
CA ALA A 10 14.43 -14.00 -7.53
C ALA A 10 13.22 -13.10 -7.28
N GLY A 11 12.97 -12.80 -6.00
CA GLY A 11 12.06 -11.73 -5.61
C GLY A 11 12.79 -10.38 -5.59
N GLY A 12 12.12 -9.38 -5.04
CA GLY A 12 12.70 -8.04 -4.84
C GLY A 12 11.62 -7.02 -5.08
N SER A 13 11.01 -6.49 -4.02
CA SER A 13 9.99 -5.43 -4.18
C SER A 13 10.59 -4.03 -4.06
N THR A 14 11.72 -3.89 -3.38
CA THR A 14 12.38 -2.59 -3.13
C THR A 14 13.35 -2.18 -4.24
N TYR A 15 14.16 -3.12 -4.74
CA TYR A 15 15.24 -2.89 -5.71
C TYR A 15 15.14 -3.85 -6.89
N PHE A 16 13.94 -3.93 -7.49
CA PHE A 16 13.68 -4.92 -8.53
C PHE A 16 14.45 -4.68 -9.82
N ASP A 17 14.83 -3.43 -10.08
CA ASP A 17 15.75 -3.00 -11.12
C ASP A 17 17.14 -3.65 -10.94
N HIS A 18 17.74 -3.52 -9.76
CA HIS A 18 19.03 -4.16 -9.48
C HIS A 18 18.98 -5.68 -9.52
N VAL A 19 17.86 -6.28 -9.06
CA VAL A 19 17.68 -7.73 -9.17
C VAL A 19 17.56 -8.15 -10.64
N ALA A 20 16.86 -7.38 -11.46
CA ALA A 20 16.76 -7.64 -12.89
C ALA A 20 18.14 -7.61 -13.55
N ASP A 21 18.94 -6.57 -13.30
CA ASP A 21 20.29 -6.44 -13.85
C ASP A 21 21.16 -7.67 -13.54
N VAL A 22 21.17 -8.10 -12.28
CA VAL A 22 21.95 -9.28 -11.83
C VAL A 22 21.40 -10.57 -12.44
N LEU A 23 20.08 -10.74 -12.49
CA LEU A 23 19.47 -11.94 -13.07
C LEU A 23 19.75 -12.05 -14.56
N THR A 24 19.81 -10.93 -15.29
CA THR A 24 20.08 -10.89 -16.73
C THR A 24 21.57 -10.87 -17.08
N GLY A 25 22.46 -11.01 -16.09
CA GLY A 25 23.90 -10.99 -16.28
C GLY A 25 24.47 -12.20 -17.04
N ASP A 26 25.81 -12.32 -17.02
CA ASP A 26 26.58 -13.24 -17.86
C ASP A 26 26.45 -14.71 -17.40
N TRP A 27 25.37 -15.37 -17.81
CA TRP A 27 25.25 -16.82 -17.71
C TRP A 27 26.31 -17.52 -18.58
N PRO A 28 26.82 -18.70 -18.17
CA PRO A 28 27.83 -19.43 -18.95
C PRO A 28 27.36 -19.69 -20.39
N THR A 29 28.23 -19.41 -21.36
CA THR A 29 27.98 -19.61 -22.80
C THR A 29 27.41 -21.00 -23.09
N GLY A 30 26.32 -21.06 -23.85
CA GLY A 30 25.63 -22.31 -24.18
C GLY A 30 24.56 -22.73 -23.18
N SER A 31 24.41 -22.03 -22.05
CA SER A 31 23.33 -22.27 -21.09
C SER A 31 22.02 -21.66 -21.60
N ARG A 32 20.94 -22.43 -21.61
CA ARG A 32 19.58 -21.90 -21.85
C ARG A 32 18.98 -21.53 -20.51
N VAL A 33 19.05 -20.25 -20.14
CA VAL A 33 18.55 -19.75 -18.85
C VAL A 33 17.33 -18.87 -19.06
N ARG A 34 16.24 -19.19 -18.36
CA ARG A 34 15.05 -18.34 -18.25
C ARG A 34 15.05 -17.64 -16.89
N THR A 35 15.12 -16.32 -16.92
CA THR A 35 15.11 -15.49 -15.72
C THR A 35 13.68 -15.04 -15.39
N ILE A 36 13.32 -15.07 -14.10
CA ILE A 36 11.98 -14.66 -13.64
C ILE A 36 12.12 -13.80 -12.39
N LEU A 37 11.70 -12.53 -12.49
CA LEU A 37 11.57 -11.62 -11.35
C LEU A 37 10.16 -11.72 -10.75
N ARG A 38 10.07 -11.77 -9.42
CA ARG A 38 8.81 -11.93 -8.68
C ARG A 38 8.56 -10.77 -7.71
N SER A 39 8.58 -9.55 -8.22
CA SER A 39 8.30 -8.33 -7.45
C SER A 39 6.82 -8.20 -7.13
N GLY A 40 6.51 -7.78 -5.89
CA GLY A 40 5.14 -7.77 -5.38
C GLY A 40 4.49 -6.39 -5.39
N CYS A 41 4.91 -5.52 -4.46
CA CYS A 41 4.18 -4.27 -4.20
C CYS A 41 4.57 -3.12 -5.17
N TYR A 42 5.23 -3.39 -6.31
CA TYR A 42 5.43 -2.44 -7.43
C TYR A 42 4.11 -1.98 -8.09
N LEU A 43 3.05 -2.80 -8.01
CA LEU A 43 1.76 -2.53 -8.65
C LEU A 43 1.02 -1.40 -7.94
N THR A 44 0.99 -1.44 -6.61
CA THR A 44 0.29 -0.46 -5.80
C THR A 44 1.21 0.58 -5.20
N HIS A 45 2.48 0.25 -4.96
CA HIS A 45 3.38 1.04 -4.11
C HIS A 45 2.69 1.43 -2.78
N ASP A 46 3.32 2.31 -2.02
CA ASP A 46 2.81 2.73 -0.73
C ASP A 46 3.27 4.13 -0.36
N ASP A 47 2.72 4.68 0.72
CA ASP A 47 3.12 5.97 1.30
C ASP A 47 4.09 5.77 2.49
N GLY A 48 4.71 4.58 2.58
CA GLY A 48 5.42 4.15 3.76
C GLY A 48 6.66 3.33 3.46
N LEU A 49 6.57 2.00 3.56
CA LEU A 49 7.72 1.10 3.49
C LEU A 49 8.50 1.28 2.18
N TYR A 50 7.85 1.14 1.03
CA TYR A 50 8.50 1.26 -0.27
C TYR A 50 8.82 2.71 -0.62
N ALA A 51 7.99 3.68 -0.25
CA ALA A 51 8.32 5.10 -0.42
C ALA A 51 9.62 5.53 0.27
N ARG A 52 9.98 4.90 1.40
CA ARG A 52 11.22 5.20 2.13
C ARG A 52 12.41 4.35 1.70
N THR A 53 12.18 3.19 1.11
CA THR A 53 13.24 2.18 0.89
C THR A 53 13.57 1.95 -0.57
N SER A 54 12.63 2.18 -1.50
CA SER A 54 12.86 2.02 -2.93
C SER A 54 13.46 3.30 -3.52
N PRO A 55 14.46 3.19 -4.41
CA PRO A 55 15.00 4.35 -5.13
C PRO A 55 14.07 4.78 -6.28
N LEU A 56 13.04 3.99 -6.59
CA LEU A 56 12.17 4.22 -7.73
C LEU A 56 11.02 5.15 -7.37
N SER A 57 10.74 6.11 -8.26
CA SER A 57 9.68 7.10 -8.09
C SER A 57 8.32 6.56 -8.58
N LEU A 58 7.83 5.51 -7.93
CA LEU A 58 6.51 4.94 -8.19
C LEU A 58 5.42 5.67 -7.38
N ARG A 59 4.17 5.52 -7.82
CA ARG A 59 3.01 6.20 -7.24
C ARG A 59 2.24 5.24 -6.36
N ALA A 60 1.89 5.68 -5.14
CA ALA A 60 0.97 4.94 -4.30
C ALA A 60 -0.44 4.96 -4.91
N ALA A 61 -0.98 3.79 -5.21
CA ALA A 61 -2.21 3.58 -5.98
C ALA A 61 -3.30 2.83 -5.18
N LEU A 62 -3.04 2.52 -3.91
CA LEU A 62 -4.04 1.98 -2.99
C LEU A 62 -4.29 2.96 -1.86
N ARG A 63 -5.58 3.16 -1.56
CA ARG A 63 -6.07 4.09 -0.55
C ARG A 63 -7.18 3.41 0.25
N VAL A 64 -7.27 3.76 1.53
CA VAL A 64 -8.45 3.43 2.35
C VAL A 64 -9.15 4.73 2.69
N TRP A 65 -10.48 4.75 2.57
CA TRP A 65 -11.30 5.88 2.94
C TRP A 65 -12.09 5.55 4.21
N GLY A 66 -12.13 6.49 5.14
CA GLY A 66 -12.88 6.34 6.39
C GLY A 66 -13.60 7.62 6.75
N GLN A 67 -14.82 7.50 7.27
CA GLN A 67 -15.60 8.65 7.71
C GLN A 67 -15.27 9.03 9.16
N VAL A 68 -15.14 10.31 9.45
CA VAL A 68 -15.02 10.82 10.82
C VAL A 68 -16.34 10.61 11.54
N VAL A 69 -16.35 9.74 12.54
CA VAL A 69 -17.55 9.41 13.33
C VAL A 69 -17.64 10.20 14.63
N SER A 70 -16.53 10.75 15.12
CA SER A 70 -16.53 11.55 16.36
C SER A 70 -15.35 12.50 16.44
N ARG A 71 -15.56 13.63 17.13
CA ARG A 71 -14.52 14.58 17.56
C ARG A 71 -14.70 14.91 19.04
N PRO A 72 -14.29 14.00 19.93
CA PRO A 72 -14.51 14.16 21.36
C PRO A 72 -13.59 15.22 21.99
N GLU A 73 -12.48 15.55 21.33
CA GLU A 73 -11.49 16.53 21.78
C GLU A 73 -11.02 17.41 20.62
N PRO A 74 -10.50 18.63 20.87
CA PRO A 74 -10.06 19.54 19.81
C PRO A 74 -9.05 18.92 18.82
N ARG A 75 -8.12 18.09 19.33
CA ARG A 75 -7.02 17.50 18.55
C ARG A 75 -7.20 16.01 18.23
N LEU A 76 -8.41 15.48 18.35
CA LEU A 76 -8.69 14.07 18.10
C LEU A 76 -9.91 13.93 17.17
N ALA A 77 -9.72 13.17 16.09
CA ALA A 77 -10.80 12.64 15.27
C ALA A 77 -10.80 11.12 15.35
N LEU A 78 -11.98 10.54 15.57
CA LEU A 78 -12.20 9.10 15.47
C LEU A 78 -12.82 8.80 14.10
N VAL A 79 -12.21 7.87 13.38
CA VAL A 79 -12.59 7.51 12.01
C VAL A 79 -13.04 6.05 11.95
N ALA A 80 -14.12 5.78 11.22
CA ALA A 80 -14.64 4.43 10.96
C ALA A 80 -13.74 3.66 9.98
N MET A 81 -12.55 3.29 10.46
CA MET A 81 -11.53 2.49 9.80
C MET A 81 -10.65 1.91 10.90
N GLY A 82 -10.36 0.62 10.90
CA GLY A 82 -9.54 -0.01 11.92
C GLY A 82 -8.64 -1.11 11.38
N ARG A 83 -8.15 -1.96 12.29
CA ARG A 83 -7.28 -3.11 11.97
C ARG A 83 -7.93 -4.11 11.00
N ARG A 84 -9.25 -4.08 10.88
CA ARG A 84 -10.01 -4.91 9.95
C ARG A 84 -10.07 -4.34 8.53
N ASP A 85 -9.66 -3.09 8.33
CA ASP A 85 -9.81 -2.37 7.07
C ASP A 85 -8.46 -1.98 6.47
N VAL A 86 -7.43 -1.75 7.31
CA VAL A 86 -6.12 -1.27 6.85
C VAL A 86 -4.96 -1.97 7.53
N SER A 87 -3.86 -2.15 6.79
CA SER A 87 -2.60 -2.70 7.29
C SER A 87 -1.93 -1.79 8.32
N PHE A 88 -1.21 -2.38 9.27
CA PHE A 88 -0.43 -1.68 10.28
C PHE A 88 0.88 -2.39 10.65
N ASP A 89 1.25 -3.45 9.92
CA ASP A 89 2.39 -4.31 10.20
C ASP A 89 3.74 -3.66 9.88
N GLN A 90 3.77 -2.66 8.99
CA GLN A 90 4.99 -1.93 8.60
C GLN A 90 4.77 -0.41 8.65
N GLY A 91 3.99 0.05 9.63
CA GLY A 91 3.68 1.46 9.87
C GLY A 91 2.18 1.75 9.85
N MET A 92 1.79 2.82 10.53
CA MET A 92 0.39 3.28 10.56
C MET A 92 -0.02 3.91 9.22
N PRO A 93 -1.32 3.86 8.86
CA PRO A 93 -1.83 4.59 7.70
C PRO A 93 -1.63 6.11 7.84
N THR A 94 -1.37 6.77 6.72
CA THR A 94 -1.08 8.21 6.66
C THR A 94 -2.34 8.97 6.24
N PRO A 95 -2.87 9.89 7.05
CA PRO A 95 -4.03 10.68 6.65
C PRO A 95 -3.63 11.69 5.56
N LEU A 96 -4.25 11.57 4.39
CA LEU A 96 -4.01 12.46 3.26
C LEU A 96 -4.89 13.70 3.38
N GLY A 97 -4.36 14.87 3.01
CA GLY A 97 -5.04 16.16 3.18
C GLY A 97 -5.05 16.71 4.61
N LEU A 98 -4.46 16.01 5.58
CA LEU A 98 -4.25 16.47 6.96
C LEU A 98 -2.75 16.59 7.25
N PRO A 99 -2.07 17.69 6.87
CA PRO A 99 -0.60 17.80 6.92
C PRO A 99 -0.01 17.64 8.33
N GLY A 100 -0.76 17.96 9.40
CA GLY A 100 -0.33 17.72 10.77
C GLY A 100 -0.95 16.46 11.41
N GLY A 101 -1.75 15.73 10.63
CA GLY A 101 -2.53 14.58 11.05
C GLY A 101 -1.65 13.34 11.18
N VAL A 102 -1.84 12.59 12.26
CA VAL A 102 -1.14 11.32 12.47
C VAL A 102 -2.13 10.31 13.03
N VAL A 103 -2.17 9.11 12.43
CA VAL A 103 -2.87 7.98 13.05
C VAL A 103 -1.97 7.44 14.16
N ASP A 104 -2.38 7.62 15.42
CA ASP A 104 -1.60 7.17 16.58
C ASP A 104 -1.96 5.74 17.02
N LYS A 105 -3.20 5.32 16.74
CA LYS A 105 -3.74 4.05 17.19
C LYS A 105 -4.85 3.56 16.26
N LEU A 106 -4.89 2.24 16.10
CA LEU A 106 -5.99 1.51 15.49
C LEU A 106 -6.61 0.54 16.51
N ASN A 107 -7.92 0.65 16.70
CA ASN A 107 -8.76 -0.42 17.23
C ASN A 107 -9.28 -1.28 16.06
N ASP A 108 -10.10 -2.28 16.36
CA ASP A 108 -10.67 -3.17 15.33
C ASP A 108 -11.42 -2.43 14.22
N GLN A 109 -12.17 -1.39 14.58
CA GLN A 109 -13.09 -0.66 13.70
C GLN A 109 -12.90 0.87 13.75
N HIS A 110 -11.87 1.35 14.47
CA HIS A 110 -11.68 2.79 14.68
C HIS A 110 -10.22 3.20 14.63
N ALA A 111 -9.95 4.29 13.94
CA ALA A 111 -8.66 4.94 13.87
C ALA A 111 -8.71 6.22 14.69
N PHE A 112 -7.66 6.44 15.46
CA PHE A 112 -7.47 7.62 16.27
C PHE A 112 -6.51 8.53 15.50
N VAL A 113 -7.06 9.61 14.95
CA VAL A 113 -6.31 10.59 14.18
C VAL A 113 -6.04 11.78 15.09
N ARG A 114 -4.78 11.93 15.51
CA ARG A 114 -4.31 13.13 16.18
C ARG A 114 -4.18 14.24 15.14
N LEU A 115 -4.91 15.32 15.34
CA LEU A 115 -4.98 16.46 14.43
C LEU A 115 -3.87 17.47 14.71
N GLY A 116 -3.30 18.05 13.65
CA GLY A 116 -2.44 19.22 13.72
C GLY A 116 -3.23 20.51 13.98
N PRO A 117 -2.54 21.64 14.24
CA PRO A 117 -3.18 22.91 14.57
C PRO A 117 -4.16 23.45 13.52
N HIS A 118 -3.97 23.09 12.25
CA HIS A 118 -4.79 23.55 11.13
C HIS A 118 -5.73 22.47 10.58
N ASP A 119 -5.66 21.25 11.12
CA ASP A 119 -6.48 20.13 10.69
C ASP A 119 -7.85 20.21 11.36
N THR A 120 -8.90 20.45 10.57
CA THR A 120 -10.25 20.71 11.10
C THR A 120 -11.34 19.86 10.43
N PRO A 121 -11.15 18.53 10.26
CA PRO A 121 -12.17 17.70 9.65
C PRO A 121 -13.46 17.74 10.48
N ALA A 122 -14.62 17.81 9.83
CA ALA A 122 -15.91 17.75 10.52
C ALA A 122 -16.32 16.30 10.80
N VAL A 123 -17.20 16.08 11.79
CA VAL A 123 -17.91 14.80 11.89
C VAL A 123 -18.72 14.60 10.61
N GLY A 124 -18.66 13.40 10.03
CA GLY A 124 -19.24 13.06 8.73
C GLY A 124 -18.30 13.30 7.53
N ALA A 125 -17.16 13.97 7.71
CA ALA A 125 -16.19 14.12 6.64
C ALA A 125 -15.53 12.78 6.28
N TRP A 126 -15.30 12.56 5.00
CA TRP A 126 -14.50 11.44 4.51
C TRP A 126 -13.03 11.84 4.48
N LEU A 127 -12.19 10.98 5.03
CA LEU A 127 -10.74 11.13 5.02
C LEU A 127 -10.13 10.00 4.20
N GLU A 128 -9.15 10.37 3.39
CA GLU A 128 -8.35 9.45 2.60
C GLU A 128 -7.09 9.07 3.39
N PHE A 129 -6.70 7.80 3.31
CA PHE A 129 -5.51 7.29 3.98
C PHE A 129 -4.58 6.60 2.99
N GLY A 130 -3.34 7.06 2.99
CA GLY A 130 -2.20 6.35 2.43
C GLY A 130 -1.87 5.12 3.27
N ILE A 131 -1.32 4.10 2.63
CA ILE A 131 -1.06 2.80 3.25
C ILE A 131 0.45 2.62 3.35
N SER A 132 0.96 2.11 4.48
CA SER A 132 2.40 1.91 4.67
C SER A 132 2.91 0.57 4.14
N HIS A 133 2.07 -0.47 4.05
CA HIS A 133 2.38 -1.74 3.38
C HIS A 133 1.10 -2.32 2.75
N PRO A 134 0.94 -2.22 1.42
CA PRO A 134 -0.33 -2.43 0.74
C PRO A 134 -0.71 -3.90 0.69
N CYS A 135 0.29 -4.78 0.66
CA CYS A 135 0.10 -6.20 0.42
C CYS A 135 -0.74 -6.87 1.54
N THR A 136 -0.63 -6.42 2.79
CA THR A 136 -1.51 -6.85 3.89
C THR A 136 -2.80 -6.04 3.99
N THR A 137 -3.03 -5.01 3.17
CA THR A 137 -4.36 -4.38 3.09
C THR A 137 -5.28 -5.18 2.17
N PHE A 138 -4.76 -5.81 1.10
CA PHE A 138 -5.59 -6.62 0.20
C PHE A 138 -6.34 -7.75 0.92
N ASP A 139 -5.73 -8.40 1.92
CA ASP A 139 -6.35 -9.51 2.66
C ASP A 139 -7.59 -9.13 3.50
N LYS A 140 -7.84 -7.83 3.63
CA LYS A 140 -8.95 -7.25 4.41
C LYS A 140 -10.19 -7.01 3.55
N TRP A 141 -10.03 -6.99 2.22
CA TRP A 141 -11.07 -6.56 1.30
C TRP A 141 -11.36 -7.64 0.27
N GLN A 142 -12.56 -8.21 0.29
CA GLN A 142 -13.01 -9.17 -0.74
C GLN A 142 -13.22 -8.52 -2.11
N LEU A 143 -13.47 -7.21 -2.13
CA LEU A 143 -13.74 -6.44 -3.34
C LEU A 143 -13.14 -5.03 -3.17
N ILE A 144 -12.34 -4.60 -4.13
CA ILE A 144 -11.63 -3.31 -4.13
C ILE A 144 -12.09 -2.50 -5.34
N PRO A 145 -12.73 -1.33 -5.15
CA PRO A 145 -13.08 -0.43 -6.25
C PRO A 145 -11.85 0.13 -6.95
N VAL A 146 -11.89 0.17 -8.29
CA VAL A 146 -10.91 0.88 -9.12
C VAL A 146 -11.51 2.23 -9.49
N LEU A 147 -10.75 3.29 -9.25
CA LEU A 147 -11.14 4.65 -9.58
C LEU A 147 -10.45 5.11 -10.86
N ASP A 148 -11.14 5.90 -11.68
CA ASP A 148 -10.51 6.69 -12.74
C ASP A 148 -9.90 8.00 -12.20
N ASP A 149 -9.35 8.82 -13.09
CA ASP A 149 -8.70 10.08 -12.74
C ASP A 149 -9.67 11.14 -12.16
N ASP A 150 -10.98 10.98 -12.38
CA ASP A 150 -12.04 11.84 -11.82
C ASP A 150 -12.58 11.31 -10.48
N GLY A 151 -12.04 10.18 -9.99
CA GLY A 151 -12.45 9.55 -8.73
C GLY A 151 -13.73 8.73 -8.84
N ILE A 152 -14.15 8.36 -10.05
CA ILE A 152 -15.36 7.56 -10.29
C ILE A 152 -15.00 6.08 -10.28
N VAL A 153 -15.85 5.27 -9.64
CA VAL A 153 -15.69 3.80 -9.66
C VAL A 153 -15.98 3.28 -11.06
N VAL A 154 -14.97 2.69 -11.70
CA VAL A 154 -15.06 2.15 -13.07
C VAL A 154 -14.94 0.63 -13.12
N ASP A 155 -14.38 0.00 -12.08
CA ASP A 155 -14.24 -1.45 -12.00
C ASP A 155 -14.16 -1.94 -10.54
N LEU A 156 -14.17 -3.26 -10.34
CA LEU A 156 -14.10 -3.93 -9.05
C LEU A 156 -13.13 -5.11 -9.11
N VAL A 157 -12.06 -5.05 -8.31
CA VAL A 157 -11.09 -6.15 -8.16
C VAL A 157 -11.54 -7.09 -7.05
N ARG A 158 -11.90 -8.32 -7.39
CA ARG A 158 -12.16 -9.38 -6.40
C ARG A 158 -10.86 -10.00 -5.91
N THR A 159 -10.73 -10.14 -4.60
CA THR A 159 -9.59 -10.83 -3.98
C THR A 159 -9.97 -12.24 -3.51
N PHE A 160 -8.97 -13.11 -3.37
CA PHE A 160 -9.14 -14.50 -2.96
C PHE A 160 -8.10 -14.83 -1.87
N PHE A 161 -8.56 -14.87 -0.62
CA PHE A 161 -7.77 -15.14 0.58
C PHE A 161 -8.40 -16.26 1.40
#